data_AF-A0A497NQR3-F1
#
_entry.id   AF-A0A497NQR3-F1
#
_cell.length_a   1.000
_cell.length_b   1.000
_cell.length_c   1.000
_cell.angle_alpha   90.00
_cell.angle_beta   90.00
_cell.angle_gamma   90.00
#
_symmetry.space_group_name_H-M   'P 1'
#
loop_
_entity.id
_entity.type
_entity.pdbx_description
1 polymer ?
#
loop_
_entity_poly.entity_id
_entity_poly.type
_entity_poly.pdbx_seq_one_letter_code
_entity_poly.pdbx_strand_id
1 'polypeptide(L)'
;CLYWYDQPIDNQLFGIGRKIDEFEITDREAMAKVCDELTAMKKERQGIFITTKTLDALKRFFLDGKRTWKCGALQSFLIVDPSGRVSSCHCREPVASVFELPNLWNSPRFENLRKEYVKCDRCAYLCYIFYSLHSNVRSNVEIIRDQWKNAKSLWIKTRNTGR
;
A
#
# COMPACT_ATOMS: atom_id res chain seq x y z
N CYS A 1 3.78 10.91 -0.41
CA CYS A 1 3.00 10.00 0.45
C CYS A 1 1.77 10.72 0.95
N LEU A 2 0.64 10.03 1.12
CA LEU A 2 -0.50 10.57 1.87
C LEU A 2 -0.13 10.60 3.36
N TYR A 3 -0.46 11.68 4.06
CA TYR A 3 -0.20 11.78 5.49
C TYR A 3 -1.05 10.76 6.27
N TRP A 4 -0.40 10.02 7.15
CA TRP A 4 -0.98 9.13 8.14
C TRP A 4 0.02 8.98 9.29
N TYR A 5 -0.42 8.43 10.42
CA TYR A 5 0.42 8.26 11.60
C TYR A 5 0.23 6.89 12.25
N ASP A 6 1.20 6.49 13.06
CA ASP A 6 1.18 5.23 13.77
C ASP A 6 0.24 5.31 14.96
N GLN A 7 -0.61 4.29 15.11
CA GLN A 7 -1.39 4.13 16.33
C GLN A 7 -0.47 3.63 17.45
N PRO A 8 -0.61 4.12 18.69
CA PRO A 8 0.25 3.72 19.80
C PRO A 8 0.13 2.22 20.07
N ILE A 9 1.24 1.51 19.90
CA ILE A 9 1.39 0.07 20.17
C ILE A 9 2.73 -0.13 20.86
N ASP A 10 2.71 -0.77 22.02
CA ASP A 10 3.87 -0.86 22.92
C ASP A 10 5.06 -1.64 22.35
N ASN A 11 4.83 -2.49 21.35
CA ASN A 11 5.85 -3.38 20.77
C ASN A 11 5.91 -3.33 19.24
N GLN A 12 5.90 -2.13 18.66
CA GLN A 12 6.09 -1.96 17.21
C GLN A 12 7.55 -2.26 16.78
N LEU A 13 7.73 -2.69 15.53
CA LEU A 13 9.06 -2.92 14.95
C LEU A 13 9.86 -1.63 14.83
N PHE A 14 9.23 -0.59 14.28
CA PHE A 14 9.71 0.79 14.24
C PHE A 14 8.56 1.74 13.90
N GLY A 15 8.69 3.01 14.25
CA GLY A 15 7.74 4.05 13.86
C GLY A 15 8.07 4.67 12.50
N ILE A 16 7.05 4.88 11.67
CA ILE A 16 7.12 5.58 10.38
C ILE A 16 6.53 6.99 10.49
N GLY A 17 5.42 7.15 11.23
CA GLY A 17 4.67 8.40 11.24
C GLY A 17 4.25 8.81 12.65
N ARG A 18 4.39 10.10 12.93
CA ARG A 18 3.95 10.73 14.18
C ARG A 18 2.72 11.59 13.93
N LYS A 19 1.81 11.63 14.89
CA LYS A 19 0.65 12.51 14.82
C LYS A 19 1.11 13.96 14.95
N ILE A 20 0.78 14.75 13.94
CA ILE A 20 0.96 16.18 13.77
C ILE A 20 -0.38 16.73 13.29
N ASP A 21 -1.02 17.57 14.09
CA ASP A 21 -2.38 18.04 13.84
C ASP A 21 -2.45 18.91 12.56
N GLU A 22 -1.39 19.67 12.26
CA GLU A 22 -1.30 20.54 11.06
C GLU A 22 -1.39 19.79 9.73
N PHE A 23 -1.07 18.49 9.70
CA PHE A 23 -1.10 17.67 8.50
C PHE A 23 -2.34 16.76 8.42
N GLU A 24 -3.19 16.78 9.44
CA GLU A 24 -4.41 16.00 9.46
C GLU A 24 -5.35 16.46 8.34
N ILE A 25 -5.82 15.51 7.54
CA ILE A 25 -6.73 15.79 6.43
C ILE A 25 -8.14 15.97 7.03
N THR A 26 -8.50 17.23 7.26
CA THR A 26 -9.80 17.62 7.80
C THR A 26 -10.84 17.82 6.69
N ASP A 27 -10.43 18.38 5.54
CA ASP A 27 -11.27 18.53 4.36
C ASP A 27 -11.29 17.26 3.51
N ARG A 28 -12.24 16.38 3.84
CA ARG A 28 -12.43 15.08 3.19
C ARG A 28 -12.94 15.20 1.75
N GLU A 29 -13.71 16.25 1.45
CA GLU A 29 -14.24 16.49 0.11
C GLU A 29 -13.14 16.98 -0.83
N ALA A 30 -12.28 17.90 -0.38
CA ALA A 30 -11.11 18.32 -1.13
C ALA A 30 -10.17 17.15 -1.42
N MET A 31 -9.94 16.26 -0.46
CA MET A 31 -9.11 15.07 -0.68
C MET A 31 -9.72 14.13 -1.74
N ALA A 32 -11.03 13.93 -1.72
CA ALA A 32 -11.73 13.17 -2.74
C ALA A 32 -11.62 13.83 -4.13
N LYS A 33 -11.72 15.16 -4.20
CA LYS A 33 -11.52 15.93 -5.43
C LYS A 33 -10.11 15.77 -5.98
N VAL A 34 -9.07 15.79 -5.13
CA VAL A 34 -7.69 15.49 -5.54
C VAL A 34 -7.58 14.11 -6.19
N CYS A 35 -8.28 13.09 -5.67
CA CYS A 35 -8.31 11.77 -6.31
C CYS A 35 -8.96 11.80 -7.71
N ASP A 36 -10.03 12.57 -7.89
CA ASP A 36 -10.68 12.74 -9.19
C ASP A 36 -9.78 13.49 -10.19
N GLU A 37 -9.14 14.57 -9.74
CA GLU A 37 -8.19 15.35 -10.56
C GLU A 37 -6.98 14.51 -10.99
N LEU A 38 -6.38 13.74 -10.08
CA LEU A 38 -5.30 12.80 -10.41
C LEU A 38 -5.75 11.75 -11.43
N THR A 39 -6.97 11.25 -11.29
CA THR A 39 -7.55 10.27 -12.23
C THR A 39 -7.78 10.88 -13.61
N ALA A 40 -8.30 12.11 -13.68
CA ALA A 40 -8.49 12.85 -14.92
C ALA A 40 -7.13 13.13 -15.60
N MET A 41 -6.17 13.68 -14.86
CA MET A 41 -4.83 13.96 -15.36
C MET A 41 -4.14 12.71 -15.89
N LYS A 42 -4.33 11.55 -15.26
CA LYS A 42 -3.76 10.27 -15.72
C LYS A 42 -4.29 9.84 -17.10
N LYS A 43 -5.52 10.24 -17.45
CA LYS A 43 -6.08 9.97 -18.79
C LYS A 43 -5.37 10.79 -19.86
N GLU A 44 -4.94 12.00 -19.53
CA GLU A 44 -4.36 12.96 -20.47
C GLU A 44 -2.83 12.92 -20.51
N ARG A 45 -2.18 12.61 -19.39
CA ARG A 45 -0.75 12.80 -19.18
C ARG A 45 -0.06 11.52 -18.71
N GLN A 46 1.23 11.43 -19.01
CA GLN A 46 2.12 10.40 -18.48
C GLN A 46 2.79 10.92 -17.20
N GLY A 47 3.36 10.02 -16.40
CA GLY A 47 4.12 10.36 -15.17
C GLY A 47 3.32 10.22 -13.86
N ILE A 48 2.03 9.88 -13.92
CA ILE A 48 1.21 9.60 -12.74
C ILE A 48 1.16 8.08 -12.51
N PHE A 49 1.91 7.62 -11.50
CA PHE A 49 2.14 6.19 -11.23
C PHE A 49 1.19 5.57 -10.21
N ILE A 50 0.51 6.36 -9.38
CA ILE A 50 -0.57 5.83 -8.55
C ILE A 50 -1.66 5.21 -9.43
N THR A 51 -2.20 4.07 -9.01
CA THR A 51 -3.21 3.34 -9.78
C THR A 51 -4.59 3.95 -9.59
N THR A 52 -5.42 3.89 -10.62
CA THR A 52 -6.83 4.34 -10.54
C THR A 52 -7.56 3.63 -9.40
N LYS A 53 -7.31 2.33 -9.23
CA LYS A 53 -7.85 1.52 -8.14
C LYS A 53 -7.47 2.05 -6.74
N THR A 54 -6.24 2.53 -6.58
CA THR A 54 -5.79 3.13 -5.30
C THR A 54 -6.45 4.49 -5.09
N LEU A 55 -6.57 5.32 -6.12
CA LEU A 55 -7.28 6.61 -6.06
C LEU A 55 -8.76 6.42 -5.70
N ASP A 56 -9.45 5.47 -6.33
CA ASP A 56 -10.85 5.14 -6.04
C ASP A 56 -11.04 4.64 -4.60
N ALA A 57 -10.10 3.85 -4.09
CA ALA A 57 -10.14 3.37 -2.71
C ALA A 57 -9.97 4.51 -1.71
N LEU A 58 -9.03 5.44 -1.96
CA LEU A 58 -8.84 6.64 -1.15
C LEU A 58 -10.06 7.55 -1.20
N LYS A 59 -10.60 7.81 -2.40
CA LYS A 59 -11.81 8.62 -2.58
C LYS A 59 -12.96 8.10 -1.73
N ARG A 60 -13.27 6.79 -1.81
CA ARG A 60 -14.34 6.17 -1.00
C ARG A 60 -14.04 6.19 0.49
N PHE A 61 -12.78 6.04 0.87
CA PHE A 61 -12.38 6.16 2.28
C PHE A 61 -12.66 7.57 2.82
N PHE A 62 -12.26 8.62 2.09
CA PHE A 62 -12.50 9.99 2.51
C PHE A 62 -13.96 10.41 2.37
N LEU A 63 -14.71 10.04 1.33
CA LEU A 63 -16.12 10.42 1.21
C LEU A 63 -17.03 9.61 2.15
N ASP A 64 -16.96 8.28 2.07
CA ASP A 64 -17.94 7.41 2.71
C ASP A 64 -17.50 6.89 4.08
N GLY A 65 -16.23 7.13 4.46
CA GLY A 65 -15.59 6.42 5.58
C GLY A 65 -15.38 4.93 5.30
N LYS A 66 -15.62 4.48 4.05
CA LYS A 66 -15.62 3.06 3.70
C LYS A 66 -14.24 2.62 3.20
N ARG A 67 -13.64 1.71 3.95
CA ARG A 67 -12.43 1.01 3.54
C ARG A 67 -12.78 -0.11 2.56
N THR A 68 -12.31 0.00 1.31
CA THR A 68 -12.57 -0.99 0.24
C THR A 68 -11.46 -2.02 0.07
N TRP A 69 -10.43 -1.98 0.93
CA TRP A 69 -9.32 -2.93 0.93
C TRP A 69 -9.18 -3.62 2.29
N LYS A 70 -8.68 -4.85 2.27
CA LYS A 70 -8.30 -5.59 3.47
C LYS A 70 -6.79 -5.60 3.61
N CYS A 71 -6.24 -5.60 4.82
CA CYS A 71 -4.79 -5.58 5.00
C CYS A 71 -4.13 -6.82 4.37
N GLY A 72 -3.08 -6.60 3.57
CA GLY A 72 -2.27 -7.66 2.94
C GLY A 72 -1.04 -8.10 3.74
N ALA A 73 -0.94 -7.75 5.02
CA ALA A 73 0.21 -8.10 5.86
C ALA A 73 0.43 -9.63 5.93
N LEU A 74 1.68 -10.07 5.76
CA LEU A 74 2.11 -11.47 5.54
C LEU A 74 1.50 -12.17 4.33
N GLN A 75 0.77 -11.47 3.46
CA GLN A 75 0.24 -12.02 2.22
C GLN A 75 0.91 -11.38 1.00
N SER A 76 0.86 -10.05 0.91
CA SER A 76 1.44 -9.28 -0.19
C SER A 76 2.61 -8.40 0.23
N PHE A 77 2.81 -8.19 1.53
CA PHE A 77 3.97 -7.51 2.07
C PHE A 77 4.33 -8.03 3.45
N LEU A 78 5.58 -7.77 3.84
CA LEU A 78 6.14 -7.99 5.16
C LEU A 78 7.26 -6.96 5.36
N ILE A 79 7.68 -6.76 6.60
CA ILE A 79 8.79 -5.88 6.95
C ILE A 79 9.90 -6.72 7.54
N VAL A 80 11.12 -6.52 7.06
CA VAL A 80 12.33 -7.14 7.61
C VAL A 80 13.16 -6.05 8.25
N ASP A 81 13.54 -6.25 9.51
CA ASP A 81 14.45 -5.32 10.19
C ASP A 81 15.93 -5.67 9.90
N PRO A 82 16.89 -4.82 10.30
CA PRO A 82 18.31 -5.06 10.05
C PRO A 82 18.86 -6.36 10.66
N SER A 83 18.21 -6.92 11.68
CA SER A 83 18.57 -8.20 12.29
C SER A 83 17.97 -9.42 11.59
N GLY A 84 17.26 -9.21 10.48
CA GLY A 84 16.60 -10.28 9.74
C GLY A 84 15.33 -10.80 10.42
N ARG A 85 14.77 -10.08 11.41
CA ARG A 85 13.48 -10.42 11.99
C ARG A 85 12.37 -9.89 11.08
N VAL A 86 11.31 -10.68 10.95
CA VAL A 86 10.20 -10.46 10.03
C VAL A 86 8.96 -10.11 10.81
N SER A 87 8.42 -8.93 10.55
CA SER A 87 7.11 -8.51 11.04
C SER A 87 6.10 -8.42 9.88
N SER A 88 4.84 -8.54 10.24
CA SER A 88 3.71 -8.38 9.32
C SER A 88 3.50 -6.91 8.90
N CYS A 89 3.80 -5.97 9.80
CA CYS A 89 3.62 -4.53 9.64
C CYS A 89 4.60 -3.82 10.59
N HIS A 90 5.02 -2.59 10.27
CA HIS A 90 5.93 -1.84 11.14
C HIS A 90 5.34 -1.61 12.54
N CYS A 91 4.00 -1.54 12.66
CA CYS A 91 3.26 -1.43 13.91
C CYS A 91 3.11 -2.76 14.70
N ARG A 92 3.77 -3.85 14.31
CA ARG A 92 3.63 -5.17 14.95
C ARG A 92 4.99 -5.76 15.32
N GLU A 93 5.00 -6.59 16.35
CA GLU A 93 6.16 -7.39 16.73
C GLU A 93 6.59 -8.35 15.61
N PRO A 94 7.90 -8.66 15.52
CA PRO A 94 8.34 -9.75 14.67
C PRO A 94 7.68 -11.09 15.01
N VAL A 95 7.35 -11.84 13.96
CA VAL A 95 6.71 -13.16 14.07
C VAL A 95 7.62 -14.30 13.59
N ALA A 96 8.72 -14.00 12.89
CA ALA A 96 9.66 -14.97 12.37
C ALA A 96 11.03 -14.31 12.12
N SER A 97 12.02 -15.10 11.71
CA SER A 97 13.21 -14.62 11.01
C SER A 97 13.13 -14.88 9.51
N VAL A 98 13.99 -14.23 8.73
CA VAL A 98 14.12 -14.48 7.28
C VAL A 98 14.50 -15.93 6.96
N PHE A 99 15.19 -16.61 7.86
CA PHE A 99 15.60 -18.00 7.69
C PHE A 99 14.43 -18.99 7.90
N GLU A 100 13.45 -18.62 8.72
CA GLU A 100 12.27 -19.45 8.98
C GLU A 100 11.15 -19.24 7.95
N LEU A 101 11.16 -18.10 7.23
CA LEU A 101 10.12 -17.70 6.30
C LEU A 101 9.69 -18.80 5.31
N PRO A 102 10.61 -19.51 4.62
CA PRO A 102 10.22 -20.55 3.66
C PRO A 102 9.36 -21.65 4.28
N ASN A 103 9.70 -22.05 5.51
CA ASN A 103 8.99 -23.12 6.23
C ASN A 103 7.67 -22.62 6.84
N LEU A 104 7.65 -21.38 7.32
CA LEU A 104 6.48 -20.81 7.98
C LEU A 104 5.45 -20.25 7.01
N TRP A 105 5.80 -19.92 5.76
CA TRP A 105 4.93 -19.19 4.85
C TRP A 105 3.55 -19.83 4.64
N ASN A 106 3.50 -21.15 4.49
CA ASN A 106 2.27 -21.91 4.31
C ASN A 106 1.85 -22.67 5.58
N SER A 107 2.41 -22.30 6.74
CA SER A 107 2.08 -22.95 8.01
C SER A 107 0.71 -22.48 8.53
N PRO A 108 0.01 -23.33 9.32
CA PRO A 108 -1.22 -22.93 10.00
C PRO A 108 -1.07 -21.66 10.86
N ARG A 109 0.12 -21.45 11.42
CA ARG A 109 0.47 -20.25 12.18
C ARG A 109 0.34 -18.98 11.32
N PHE A 110 0.96 -18.96 10.14
CA PHE A 110 0.89 -17.80 9.24
C PHE A 110 -0.48 -17.63 8.59
N GLU A 111 -1.19 -18.72 8.31
CA GLU A 111 -2.58 -18.64 7.86
C GLU A 111 -3.48 -17.97 8.90
N ASN A 112 -3.32 -18.31 10.18
CA ASN A 112 -4.08 -17.67 11.26
C ASN A 112 -3.72 -16.20 11.42
N LEU A 113 -2.43 -15.84 11.33
CA LEU A 113 -2.00 -14.44 11.34
C LEU A 113 -2.61 -13.64 10.18
N ARG A 114 -2.62 -14.18 8.95
CA ARG A 114 -3.28 -13.53 7.80
C ARG A 114 -4.78 -13.31 8.03
N LYS A 115 -5.48 -14.29 8.63
CA LYS A 115 -6.90 -14.18 9.01
C LYS A 115 -7.15 -13.14 10.11
N GLU A 116 -6.18 -12.88 10.98
CA GLU A 116 -6.25 -11.75 11.92
C GLU A 116 -6.03 -10.43 11.18
N TYR A 117 -4.93 -10.32 10.43
CA TYR A 117 -4.52 -9.07 9.82
C TYR A 117 -5.49 -8.55 8.79
N VAL A 118 -6.19 -9.42 8.05
CA VAL A 118 -7.23 -9.02 7.09
C VAL A 118 -8.32 -8.14 7.73
N LYS A 119 -8.51 -8.23 9.06
CA LYS A 119 -9.47 -7.44 9.85
C LYS A 119 -8.91 -6.09 10.34
N CYS A 120 -7.60 -5.85 10.18
CA CYS A 120 -6.97 -4.60 10.60
C CYS A 120 -7.51 -3.41 9.81
N ASP A 121 -8.06 -2.42 10.51
CA ASP A 121 -8.65 -1.19 10.00
C ASP A 121 -7.78 0.08 10.25
N ARG A 122 -6.73 -0.03 11.07
CA ARG A 122 -5.96 1.09 11.65
C ARG A 122 -5.02 1.87 10.72
N CYS A 123 -4.86 1.46 9.47
CA CYS A 123 -3.83 1.99 8.58
C CYS A 123 -4.39 2.55 7.27
N ALA A 124 -4.01 3.80 6.96
CA ALA A 124 -4.22 4.42 5.65
C ALA A 124 -2.91 4.89 4.97
N TYR A 125 -1.76 4.32 5.35
CA TYR A 125 -0.51 4.54 4.62
C TYR A 125 -0.63 4.06 3.17
N LEU A 126 -0.31 4.96 2.23
CA LEU A 126 -0.51 4.74 0.79
C LEU A 126 0.17 3.46 0.26
N CYS A 127 1.39 3.17 0.71
CA CYS A 127 2.13 1.98 0.31
C CYS A 127 1.41 0.69 0.72
N TYR A 128 0.90 0.62 1.95
CA TYR A 128 0.18 -0.55 2.45
C TYR A 128 -1.20 -0.69 1.81
N ILE A 129 -1.88 0.41 1.47
CA ILE A 129 -3.10 0.37 0.67
C ILE A 129 -2.80 -0.25 -0.70
N PHE A 130 -1.76 0.23 -1.39
CA PHE A 130 -1.35 -0.27 -2.69
C PHE A 130 -1.01 -1.77 -2.65
N TYR A 131 -0.14 -2.21 -1.73
CA TYR A 131 0.22 -3.63 -1.60
C TYR A 131 -0.99 -4.50 -1.26
N SER A 132 -1.95 -3.98 -0.49
CA SER A 132 -3.18 -4.68 -0.14
C SER A 132 -4.11 -4.86 -1.34
N LEU A 133 -4.30 -3.79 -2.13
CA LEU A 133 -5.16 -3.79 -3.33
C LEU A 133 -4.61 -4.63 -4.49
N HIS A 134 -3.28 -4.80 -4.52
CA HIS A 134 -2.54 -5.44 -5.60
C HIS A 134 -1.88 -6.77 -5.19
N SER A 135 -2.52 -7.49 -4.27
CA SER A 135 -2.02 -8.71 -3.62
C SER A 135 -2.13 -10.00 -4.45
N ASN A 136 -2.75 -9.97 -5.64
CA ASN A 136 -2.97 -11.15 -6.48
C ASN A 136 -2.60 -10.92 -7.95
N VAL A 137 -2.43 -12.01 -8.71
CA VAL A 137 -1.99 -11.96 -10.13
C VAL A 137 -2.90 -11.08 -10.97
N ARG A 138 -4.22 -11.23 -10.83
CA ARG A 138 -5.21 -10.40 -11.56
C ARG A 138 -4.98 -8.91 -11.29
N SER A 139 -4.80 -8.54 -10.03
CA SER A 139 -4.56 -7.15 -9.64
C SER A 139 -3.18 -6.61 -10.09
N ASN A 140 -2.21 -7.47 -10.38
CA ASN A 140 -0.93 -7.07 -10.99
C ASN A 140 -1.09 -6.82 -12.50
N VAL A 141 -1.88 -7.64 -13.20
CA VAL A 141 -2.26 -7.36 -14.60
C VAL A 141 -3.02 -6.03 -14.71
N GLU A 142 -3.88 -5.72 -13.73
CA GLU A 142 -4.56 -4.42 -13.63
C GLU A 142 -3.56 -3.25 -13.54
N ILE A 143 -2.45 -3.39 -12.81
CA ILE A 143 -1.38 -2.36 -12.75
C ILE A 143 -0.79 -2.13 -14.15
N ILE A 144 -0.43 -3.20 -14.86
CA ILE A 144 0.20 -3.08 -16.19
C ILE A 144 -0.74 -2.36 -17.16
N ARG A 145 -2.03 -2.72 -17.14
CA ARG A 145 -3.04 -2.06 -17.97
C ARG A 145 -3.20 -0.58 -17.59
N ASP A 146 -3.28 -0.28 -16.29
CA ASP A 146 -3.41 1.08 -15.76
C ASP A 146 -2.18 1.96 -16.08
N GLN A 147 -0.99 1.35 -16.17
CA GLN A 147 0.28 2.04 -16.41
C GLN A 147 0.76 1.96 -17.86
N TRP A 148 -0.03 1.41 -18.79
CA TRP A 148 0.41 1.12 -20.16
C TRP A 148 1.01 2.35 -20.87
N LYS A 149 0.40 3.54 -20.71
CA LYS A 149 0.92 4.79 -21.28
C LYS A 149 2.31 5.15 -20.74
N ASN A 150 2.53 4.96 -19.44
CA ASN A 150 3.81 5.22 -18.79
C ASN A 150 4.86 4.17 -19.23
N ALA A 151 4.49 2.89 -19.25
CA ALA A 151 5.36 1.82 -19.70
C ALA A 151 5.83 2.00 -21.15
N LYS A 152 4.89 2.32 -22.06
CA LYS A 152 5.20 2.60 -23.48
C LYS A 152 6.17 3.77 -23.61
N SER A 153 5.96 4.85 -22.86
CA SER A 153 6.82 6.05 -22.89
C SER A 153 8.24 5.76 -22.40
N LEU A 154 8.37 5.06 -21.27
CA LEU A 154 9.65 4.63 -20.73
C LEU A 154 10.41 3.75 -21.72
N TRP A 155 9.71 2.79 -22.34
CA TRP A 155 10.32 1.89 -23.32
C TRP A 155 10.83 2.63 -24.57
N ILE A 156 10.07 3.61 -25.09
CA ILE A 156 10.51 4.46 -26.21
C ILE A 156 11.74 5.29 -25.81
N LYS A 157 11.74 5.89 -24.62
CA LYS A 157 12.89 6.67 -24.13
C LYS A 157 14.15 5.82 -24.04
N THR A 158 14.07 4.63 -23.44
CA THR A 158 15.22 3.72 -23.32
C THR A 158 15.80 3.31 -24.67
N ARG A 159 14.96 3.08 -25.70
CA ARG A 159 15.41 2.80 -27.07
C ARG A 159 16.14 3.99 -27.72
N ASN A 160 15.76 5.21 -27.37
CA ASN A 160 16.36 6.42 -27.94
C ASN A 160 17.64 6.85 -27.23
N THR A 161 17.83 6.50 -25.95
CA THR A 161 19.08 6.77 -25.19
C THR A 161 20.13 5.68 -25.32
N GLY A 162 19.76 4.49 -25.80
CA GLY A 162 20.68 3.38 -26.07
C GLY A 162 21.22 3.35 -27.51
N ARG A 163 21.12 4.46 -28.25
CA ARG A 163 21.58 4.61 -29.63
C ARG A 163 22.52 5.80 -29.74
#